data_AF-A0A846XB63-F1
#
_entry.id   AF-A0A846XB63-F1
#
_cell.length_a   1.000
_cell.length_b   1.000
_cell.length_c   1.000
_cell.angle_alpha   90.00
_cell.angle_beta   90.00
_cell.angle_gamma   90.00
#
_symmetry.space_group_name_H-M   'P 1'
#
loop_
_entity.id
_entity.type
_entity.pdbx_description
1 polymer ?
#
loop_
_entity_poly.entity_id
_entity_poly.type
_entity_poly.pdbx_seq_one_letter_code
_entity_poly.pdbx_strand_id
1 'polypeptide(L)'
;MNIDEADQRFRAEIAELSPAAATAPDRALAPGLTGADCLELFTAQVLSRQADLAARRLGASGRGFYSIGSSGHEGNVALAAASRVTDPLLPHYRSGALFVERVRRAGGVDPVRDLLLGVVAAAADPLSGGRHKVFGSTAAHIIPQTSTIASQLPRAVGLAFAIDRAARLGLECPWPPDAVVLCGFGDASANHSTAAGAINTAAHTAHLGVAVPVLFVCEDNGIGISVPTPPEWIEQAYGHRPGLRYFSADGCDLLDTVTTASDAVAWVRTHQRPAFLRLRTVRLFGHAGSDVESAYRDRAAIAADLARDPVTATARLLVSAGICTPREILGHYDRLAGQVAATAEDVCREPKLGSADQVIAPLAPARPESVRADVLRSGPLSPAPRRPDAPHEAGGHDAVSATDGAFAAGLPVDGAQHEPPASATDHPRSGSSEAPPANRVTLAQALDQTLAELLARDADVLVFGEDVGRKGGVYGVTKGLRQRFGARRVFDTLLDEQSILGTALGAGLAGFVPIPEIQYLAYLHNALDQLRGEAATLSFFSAGRLPSIDSLLRLTAAAAGRHRP
;
A
#
# COMPACT_ATOMS: atom_id res chain seq x y z
N MET A 1 4.19 7.46 -30.31
CA MET A 1 5.53 6.85 -30.48
C MET A 1 5.34 5.36 -30.74
N ASN A 2 6.00 4.78 -31.74
CA ASN A 2 6.01 3.32 -31.95
C ASN A 2 7.07 2.67 -31.04
N ILE A 3 6.86 1.39 -30.67
CA ILE A 3 7.77 0.55 -29.85
C ILE A 3 9.22 0.65 -30.35
N ASP A 4 9.42 0.65 -31.66
CA ASP A 4 10.74 0.63 -32.29
C ASP A 4 11.47 1.98 -32.19
N GLU A 5 10.76 3.10 -32.04
CA GLU A 5 11.38 4.44 -31.99
C GLU A 5 12.19 4.65 -30.69
N ALA A 6 11.65 4.22 -29.54
CA ALA A 6 12.35 4.34 -28.26
C ALA A 6 13.61 3.45 -28.22
N ASP A 7 13.50 2.22 -28.73
CA ASP A 7 14.61 1.27 -28.79
C ASP A 7 15.73 1.75 -29.74
N GLN A 8 15.35 2.20 -30.94
CA GLN A 8 16.31 2.75 -31.92
C GLN A 8 17.02 3.98 -31.37
N ARG A 9 16.31 4.88 -30.69
CA ARG A 9 16.91 6.08 -30.13
C ARG A 9 17.85 5.77 -28.97
N PHE A 10 17.48 4.86 -28.06
CA PHE A 10 18.40 4.38 -27.02
C PHE A 10 19.70 3.88 -27.66
N ARG A 11 19.60 3.02 -28.68
CA ARG A 11 20.78 2.46 -29.36
C ARG A 11 21.64 3.52 -30.02
N ALA A 12 21.01 4.46 -30.75
CA ALA A 12 21.71 5.55 -31.42
C ALA A 12 22.44 6.45 -30.41
N GLU A 13 21.76 6.87 -29.34
CA GLU A 13 22.35 7.73 -28.32
C GLU A 13 23.52 7.04 -27.62
N ILE A 14 23.40 5.75 -27.25
CA ILE A 14 24.50 5.04 -26.60
C ILE A 14 25.69 4.83 -27.55
N ALA A 15 25.46 4.52 -28.82
CA ALA A 15 26.53 4.30 -29.80
C ALA A 15 27.39 5.55 -30.05
N GLU A 16 26.84 6.75 -29.84
CA GLU A 16 27.55 8.03 -30.01
C GLU A 16 28.34 8.46 -28.76
N LEU A 17 28.17 7.78 -27.62
CA LEU A 17 28.88 8.15 -26.41
C LEU A 17 30.37 7.82 -26.49
N SER A 18 31.20 8.75 -26.02
CA SER A 18 32.63 8.50 -25.78
C SER A 18 32.83 8.01 -24.35
N PRO A 19 33.44 6.82 -24.13
CA PRO A 19 33.70 6.34 -22.78
C PRO A 19 34.76 7.19 -22.09
N ALA A 20 34.58 7.42 -20.79
CA ALA A 20 35.67 7.91 -19.94
C ALA A 20 36.73 6.81 -19.74
N ALA A 21 37.86 7.17 -19.12
CA ALA A 21 38.87 6.18 -18.74
C ALA A 21 38.25 5.10 -17.85
N ALA A 22 38.54 3.84 -18.18
CA ALA A 22 38.00 2.70 -17.45
C ALA A 22 38.28 2.83 -15.95
N THR A 23 37.24 2.68 -15.15
CA THR A 23 37.34 2.72 -13.69
C THR A 23 36.80 1.44 -13.09
N ALA A 24 37.27 1.10 -11.89
CA ALA A 24 36.83 -0.10 -11.19
C ALA A 24 35.33 -0.04 -10.83
N PRO A 25 34.58 -1.15 -10.94
CA PRO A 25 33.14 -1.17 -10.63
C PRO A 25 32.79 -0.77 -9.20
N ASP A 26 33.67 -1.02 -8.24
CA ASP A 26 33.52 -0.66 -6.82
C ASP A 26 33.76 0.83 -6.53
N ARG A 27 34.13 1.63 -7.54
CA ARG A 27 34.24 3.08 -7.42
C ARG A 27 32.91 3.67 -6.95
N ALA A 28 32.95 4.41 -5.85
CA ALA A 28 31.82 5.21 -5.40
C ALA A 28 31.49 6.31 -6.43
N LEU A 29 30.23 6.36 -6.85
CA LEU A 29 29.67 7.42 -7.72
C LEU A 29 28.84 8.43 -6.92
N ALA A 30 28.26 7.98 -5.80
CA ALA A 30 27.61 8.81 -4.79
C ALA A 30 27.80 8.15 -3.40
N PRO A 31 27.53 8.84 -2.28
CA PRO A 31 27.60 8.24 -0.96
C PRO A 31 26.76 6.96 -0.88
N GLY A 32 27.40 5.82 -0.59
CA GLY A 32 26.73 4.53 -0.47
C GLY A 32 26.30 3.89 -1.81
N LEU A 33 26.75 4.41 -2.96
CA LEU A 33 26.41 3.88 -4.27
C LEU A 33 27.65 3.73 -5.17
N THR A 34 27.96 2.50 -5.54
CA THR A 34 29.08 2.16 -6.43
C THR A 34 28.66 2.07 -7.90
N GLY A 35 29.63 2.06 -8.82
CA GLY A 35 29.36 1.79 -10.23
C GLY A 35 28.70 0.43 -10.47
N ALA A 36 29.07 -0.59 -9.69
CA ALA A 36 28.46 -1.91 -9.72
C ALA A 36 26.98 -1.86 -9.29
N ASP A 37 26.67 -1.12 -8.22
CA ASP A 37 25.28 -0.91 -7.79
C ASP A 37 24.47 -0.20 -8.88
N CYS A 38 25.03 0.83 -9.52
CA CYS A 38 24.37 1.51 -10.64
C CYS A 38 24.10 0.56 -11.83
N LEU A 39 25.01 -0.38 -12.12
CA LEU A 39 24.83 -1.36 -13.18
C LEU A 39 23.74 -2.40 -12.84
N GLU A 40 23.63 -2.80 -11.57
CA GLU A 40 22.53 -3.67 -11.11
C GLU A 40 21.18 -2.97 -11.20
N LEU A 41 21.10 -1.70 -10.76
CA LEU A 41 19.88 -0.89 -10.90
C LEU A 41 19.52 -0.70 -12.37
N PHE A 42 20.50 -0.40 -13.23
CA PHE A 42 20.31 -0.33 -14.69
C PHE A 42 19.74 -1.63 -15.26
N THR A 43 20.20 -2.79 -14.77
CA THR A 43 19.66 -4.10 -15.18
C THR A 43 18.16 -4.19 -14.89
N ALA A 44 17.70 -3.79 -13.70
CA ALA A 44 16.28 -3.78 -13.37
C ALA A 44 15.47 -2.78 -14.21
N GLN A 45 16.04 -1.61 -14.51
CA GLN A 45 15.41 -0.64 -15.42
C GLN A 45 15.22 -1.23 -16.82
N VAL A 46 16.25 -1.88 -17.39
CA VAL A 46 16.17 -2.52 -18.71
C VAL A 46 15.18 -3.68 -18.72
N LEU A 47 15.17 -4.54 -17.70
CA LEU A 47 14.20 -5.63 -17.59
C LEU A 47 12.77 -5.09 -17.54
N SER A 48 12.51 -4.02 -16.77
CA SER A 48 11.22 -3.34 -16.73
C SER A 48 10.82 -2.78 -18.10
N ARG A 49 11.73 -2.06 -18.78
CA ARG A 49 11.51 -1.54 -20.14
C ARG A 49 11.17 -2.65 -21.11
N GLN A 50 12.00 -3.69 -21.18
CA GLN A 50 11.82 -4.80 -22.11
C GLN A 50 10.53 -5.58 -21.83
N ALA A 51 10.14 -5.75 -20.56
CA ALA A 51 8.86 -6.37 -20.21
C ALA A 51 7.66 -5.54 -20.69
N ASP A 52 7.71 -4.21 -20.61
CA ASP A 52 6.68 -3.31 -21.16
C ASP A 52 6.61 -3.42 -22.69
N LEU A 53 7.76 -3.41 -23.38
CA LEU A 53 7.81 -3.61 -24.84
C LEU A 53 7.25 -4.98 -25.25
N ALA A 54 7.62 -6.05 -24.53
CA ALA A 54 7.09 -7.39 -24.76
C ALA A 54 5.57 -7.44 -24.54
N ALA A 55 5.06 -6.83 -23.47
CA ALA A 55 3.63 -6.75 -23.20
C ALA A 55 2.85 -6.04 -24.33
N ARG A 56 3.42 -4.98 -24.91
CA ARG A 56 2.83 -4.29 -26.06
C ARG A 56 2.85 -5.15 -27.33
N ARG A 57 3.96 -5.85 -27.61
CA ARG A 57 4.05 -6.79 -28.73
C ARG A 57 3.04 -7.93 -28.60
N LEU A 58 2.89 -8.49 -27.39
CA LEU A 58 1.89 -9.52 -27.09
C LEU A 58 0.46 -8.99 -27.28
N GLY A 59 0.17 -7.75 -26.85
CA GLY A 59 -1.12 -7.11 -27.11
C GLY A 59 -1.39 -6.94 -28.61
N ALA A 60 -0.41 -6.46 -29.37
CA ALA A 60 -0.52 -6.32 -30.82
C ALA A 60 -0.71 -7.66 -31.55
N SER A 61 -0.17 -8.76 -31.03
CA SER A 61 -0.36 -10.10 -31.57
C SER A 61 -1.59 -10.83 -31.04
N GLY A 62 -2.44 -10.17 -30.23
CA GLY A 62 -3.65 -10.77 -29.62
C GLY A 62 -3.37 -11.86 -28.58
N ARG A 63 -2.14 -11.94 -28.05
CA ARG A 63 -1.71 -12.92 -27.04
C ARG A 63 -1.66 -12.34 -25.62
N GLY A 64 -1.58 -11.01 -25.50
CA GLY A 64 -1.68 -10.26 -24.24
C GLY A 64 -3.04 -9.56 -24.13
N PHE A 65 -3.59 -9.49 -22.91
CA PHE A 65 -4.95 -9.00 -22.67
C PHE A 65 -5.02 -7.63 -22.02
N TYR A 66 -3.95 -7.20 -21.35
CA TYR A 66 -3.88 -5.92 -20.69
C TYR A 66 -2.43 -5.42 -20.57
N SER A 67 -2.20 -4.15 -20.90
CA SER A 67 -0.91 -3.50 -20.68
C SER A 67 -1.10 -2.04 -20.27
N ILE A 68 -0.58 -1.71 -19.08
CA ILE A 68 -0.22 -0.35 -18.68
C ILE A 68 1.26 -0.36 -18.36
N GLY A 69 2.00 0.44 -19.13
CA GLY A 69 3.45 0.42 -19.16
C GLY A 69 4.12 1.25 -18.08
N SER A 70 5.34 0.84 -17.71
CA SER A 70 6.21 1.57 -16.77
C SER A 70 7.26 2.42 -17.48
N SER A 71 7.29 2.42 -18.82
CA SER A 71 8.30 3.14 -19.58
C SER A 71 8.27 4.65 -19.35
N GLY A 72 9.40 5.19 -18.91
CA GLY A 72 9.60 6.56 -18.44
C GLY A 72 9.60 6.71 -16.92
N HIS A 73 9.16 5.70 -16.18
CA HIS A 73 9.13 5.69 -14.71
C HIS A 73 10.28 4.90 -14.08
N GLU A 74 11.23 4.37 -14.86
CA GLU A 74 12.26 3.43 -14.39
C GLU A 74 13.20 4.01 -13.32
N GLY A 75 13.23 5.34 -13.12
CA GLY A 75 13.88 5.97 -11.97
C GLY A 75 13.36 5.49 -10.61
N ASN A 76 12.12 4.97 -10.54
CA ASN A 76 11.57 4.41 -9.30
C ASN A 76 12.32 3.17 -8.77
N VAL A 77 13.25 2.59 -9.55
CA VAL A 77 14.20 1.56 -9.08
C VAL A 77 14.98 2.01 -7.83
N ALA A 78 15.22 3.32 -7.70
CA ALA A 78 15.87 3.93 -6.55
C ALA A 78 15.15 3.64 -5.22
N LEU A 79 13.83 3.45 -5.24
CA LEU A 79 13.06 3.10 -4.04
C LEU A 79 13.37 1.68 -3.57
N ALA A 80 13.73 0.77 -4.48
CA ALA A 80 14.20 -0.56 -4.12
C ALA A 80 15.59 -0.48 -3.52
N ALA A 81 16.46 0.39 -4.04
CA ALA A 81 17.78 0.68 -3.48
C ALA A 81 17.70 1.25 -2.05
N ALA A 82 16.79 2.20 -1.84
CA ALA A 82 16.64 2.95 -0.60
C ALA A 82 15.90 2.21 0.53
N SER A 83 15.15 1.15 0.23
CA SER A 83 14.30 0.44 1.20
C SER A 83 14.70 -1.01 1.40
N ARG A 84 14.33 -1.58 2.55
CA ARG A 84 14.54 -3.01 2.81
C ARG A 84 13.46 -3.82 2.09
N VAL A 85 13.79 -5.03 1.65
CA VAL A 85 12.78 -5.96 1.11
C VAL A 85 11.66 -6.23 2.12
N THR A 86 11.98 -6.21 3.41
CA THR A 86 11.04 -6.38 4.53
C THR A 86 10.21 -5.14 4.88
N ASP A 87 10.42 -4.00 4.23
CA ASP A 87 9.49 -2.89 4.34
C ASP A 87 8.22 -3.22 3.49
N PRO A 88 6.99 -2.88 3.89
CA PRO A 88 5.83 -3.08 3.04
C PRO A 88 5.78 -2.07 1.88
N LEU A 89 5.44 -2.54 0.68
CA LEU A 89 5.25 -1.71 -0.50
C LEU A 89 3.83 -1.84 -1.06
N LEU A 90 3.17 -0.70 -1.24
CA LEU A 90 1.98 -0.52 -2.04
C LEU A 90 2.42 0.28 -3.30
N PRO A 91 2.71 -0.39 -4.44
CA PRO A 91 3.34 0.24 -5.61
C PRO A 91 2.35 0.99 -6.50
N HIS A 92 2.78 2.03 -7.21
CA HIS A 92 1.98 2.57 -8.31
C HIS A 92 1.91 1.54 -9.47
N TYR A 93 0.86 1.59 -10.29
CA TYR A 93 0.72 0.66 -11.42
C TYR A 93 1.79 0.85 -12.52
N ARG A 94 2.62 1.90 -12.43
CA ARG A 94 3.83 2.14 -13.26
C ARG A 94 5.15 1.82 -12.54
N SER A 95 5.12 1.17 -11.37
CA SER A 95 6.31 0.85 -10.58
C SER A 95 7.11 -0.37 -11.06
N GLY A 96 7.28 -0.56 -12.38
CA GLY A 96 7.89 -1.75 -12.96
C GLY A 96 9.34 -2.01 -12.51
N ALA A 97 10.21 -1.01 -12.57
CA ALA A 97 11.62 -1.18 -12.20
C ALA A 97 11.80 -1.41 -10.69
N LEU A 98 11.03 -0.69 -9.87
CA LEU A 98 10.89 -0.96 -8.43
C LEU A 98 10.45 -2.41 -8.15
N PHE A 99 9.41 -2.90 -8.83
CA PHE A 99 8.96 -4.28 -8.68
C PHE A 99 10.06 -5.27 -9.04
N VAL A 100 10.67 -5.12 -10.22
CA VAL A 100 11.72 -6.03 -10.71
C VAL A 100 12.87 -6.11 -9.71
N GLU A 101 13.42 -4.97 -9.29
CA GLU A 101 14.58 -4.95 -8.40
C GLU A 101 14.28 -5.54 -7.03
N ARG A 102 13.12 -5.18 -6.44
CA ARG A 102 12.72 -5.69 -5.13
C ARG A 102 12.52 -7.21 -5.13
N VAL A 103 11.93 -7.75 -6.20
CA VAL A 103 11.71 -9.18 -6.38
C VAL A 103 13.04 -9.92 -6.62
N ARG A 104 13.97 -9.36 -7.41
CA ARG A 104 15.33 -9.92 -7.56
C ARG A 104 16.05 -10.02 -6.21
N ARG A 105 15.96 -8.99 -5.37
CA ARG A 105 16.57 -8.95 -4.03
C ARG A 105 15.92 -9.93 -3.05
N ALA A 106 14.61 -10.18 -3.16
CA ALA A 106 13.92 -11.20 -2.36
C ALA A 106 14.38 -12.62 -2.72
N GLY A 107 14.78 -12.83 -3.98
CA GLY A 107 15.28 -14.12 -4.48
C GLY A 107 14.18 -15.15 -4.72
N GLY A 108 14.55 -16.26 -5.37
CA GLY A 108 13.68 -17.43 -5.52
C GLY A 108 12.59 -17.35 -6.61
N VAL A 109 12.44 -16.21 -7.30
CA VAL A 109 11.43 -16.03 -8.37
C VAL A 109 11.97 -15.16 -9.52
N ASP A 110 11.38 -15.30 -10.71
CA ASP A 110 11.69 -14.47 -11.89
C ASP A 110 10.66 -13.34 -12.03
N PRO A 111 11.04 -12.07 -11.77
CA PRO A 111 10.11 -10.95 -11.84
C PRO A 111 9.56 -10.69 -13.24
N VAL A 112 10.32 -10.96 -14.30
CA VAL A 112 9.85 -10.74 -15.68
C VAL A 112 8.78 -11.77 -15.99
N ARG A 113 9.02 -13.04 -15.62
CA ARG A 113 8.03 -14.10 -15.81
C ARG A 113 6.73 -13.77 -15.06
N ASP A 114 6.83 -13.41 -13.78
CA ASP A 114 5.67 -13.08 -12.95
C ASP A 114 4.84 -11.93 -13.52
N LEU A 115 5.51 -10.87 -13.99
CA LEU A 115 4.87 -9.74 -14.66
C LEU A 115 4.15 -10.18 -15.94
N LEU A 116 4.83 -10.93 -16.82
CA LEU A 116 4.29 -11.32 -18.11
C LEU A 116 3.17 -12.37 -18.01
N LEU A 117 3.16 -13.21 -16.97
CA LEU A 117 2.04 -14.12 -16.68
C LEU A 117 0.73 -13.34 -16.46
N GLY A 118 0.79 -12.23 -15.74
CA GLY A 118 -0.36 -11.34 -15.56
C GLY A 118 -0.82 -10.69 -16.87
N VAL A 119 0.11 -10.35 -17.77
CA VAL A 119 -0.19 -9.77 -19.09
C VAL A 119 -0.95 -10.75 -19.99
N VAL A 120 -0.60 -12.04 -19.95
CA VAL A 120 -1.22 -13.10 -20.77
C VAL A 120 -2.37 -13.82 -20.06
N ALA A 121 -2.79 -13.34 -18.89
CA ALA A 121 -3.84 -13.92 -18.06
C ALA A 121 -3.63 -15.42 -17.74
N ALA A 122 -2.36 -15.80 -17.53
CA ALA A 122 -2.02 -17.18 -17.20
C ALA A 122 -2.41 -17.53 -15.76
N ALA A 123 -3.03 -18.68 -15.57
CA ALA A 123 -3.42 -19.19 -14.25
C ALA A 123 -2.21 -19.41 -13.32
N ALA A 124 -1.01 -19.55 -13.89
CA ALA A 124 0.25 -19.69 -13.19
C ALA A 124 0.82 -18.37 -12.63
N ASP A 125 0.20 -17.21 -12.89
CA ASP A 125 0.53 -15.94 -12.20
C ASP A 125 0.52 -16.18 -10.69
N PRO A 126 1.68 -16.02 -10.01
CA PRO A 126 1.81 -16.40 -8.61
C PRO A 126 0.90 -15.59 -7.70
N LEU A 127 0.51 -14.37 -8.10
CA LEU A 127 -0.28 -13.50 -7.25
C LEU A 127 -1.77 -13.53 -7.59
N SER A 128 -2.17 -13.11 -8.80
CA SER A 128 -3.61 -13.03 -9.13
C SER A 128 -4.18 -14.34 -9.68
N GLY A 129 -3.32 -15.29 -10.05
CA GLY A 129 -3.72 -16.51 -10.76
C GLY A 129 -4.38 -16.22 -12.10
N GLY A 130 -3.90 -15.21 -12.83
CA GLY A 130 -4.33 -14.86 -14.18
C GLY A 130 -5.57 -13.96 -14.25
N ARG A 131 -6.02 -13.44 -13.10
CA ARG A 131 -7.24 -12.63 -12.98
C ARG A 131 -7.01 -11.15 -13.22
N HIS A 132 -5.79 -10.67 -12.98
CA HIS A 132 -5.44 -9.28 -13.16
C HIS A 132 -3.93 -9.09 -13.32
N LYS A 133 -3.50 -8.15 -14.15
CA LYS A 133 -2.11 -7.69 -14.14
C LYS A 133 -1.92 -6.73 -12.98
N VAL A 134 -1.21 -7.14 -11.94
CA VAL A 134 -0.87 -6.32 -10.77
C VAL A 134 0.61 -6.48 -10.45
N PHE A 135 1.19 -5.51 -9.76
CA PHE A 135 2.48 -5.70 -9.11
C PHE A 135 2.24 -6.21 -7.70
N GLY A 136 2.69 -7.42 -7.39
CA GLY A 136 2.71 -7.90 -6.03
C GLY A 136 3.49 -9.19 -5.87
N SER A 137 3.96 -9.42 -4.65
CA SER A 137 4.84 -10.52 -4.29
C SER A 137 4.88 -10.60 -2.78
N THR A 138 4.50 -11.74 -2.23
CA THR A 138 4.57 -11.97 -0.77
C THR A 138 6.02 -12.02 -0.29
N ALA A 139 6.92 -12.62 -1.08
CA ALA A 139 8.35 -12.71 -0.77
C ALA A 139 9.03 -11.33 -0.72
N ALA A 140 8.58 -10.39 -1.58
CA ALA A 140 9.10 -9.03 -1.61
C ALA A 140 8.27 -8.00 -0.82
N HIS A 141 7.30 -8.47 0.00
CA HIS A 141 6.36 -7.65 0.76
C HIS A 141 5.64 -6.57 -0.08
N ILE A 142 5.30 -6.91 -1.34
CA ILE A 142 4.55 -6.05 -2.25
C ILE A 142 3.07 -6.43 -2.22
N ILE A 143 2.25 -5.53 -1.71
CA ILE A 143 0.80 -5.67 -1.63
C ILE A 143 0.21 -5.20 -2.97
N PRO A 144 -0.52 -6.06 -3.70
CA PRO A 144 -1.15 -5.67 -4.94
C PRO A 144 -2.22 -4.61 -4.71
N GLN A 145 -2.41 -3.78 -5.73
CA GLN A 145 -3.41 -2.73 -5.73
C GLN A 145 -4.44 -2.98 -6.80
N THR A 146 -5.57 -2.31 -6.63
CA THR A 146 -6.63 -2.28 -7.62
C THR A 146 -6.37 -1.20 -8.66
N SER A 147 -7.13 -1.23 -9.75
CA SER A 147 -7.08 -0.19 -10.79
C SER A 147 -7.69 1.14 -10.35
N THR A 148 -8.36 1.18 -9.19
CA THR A 148 -8.93 2.41 -8.63
C THR A 148 -7.78 3.32 -8.20
N ILE A 149 -7.74 4.54 -8.73
CA ILE A 149 -6.64 5.45 -8.40
C ILE A 149 -6.71 5.88 -6.93
N ALA A 150 -5.54 6.01 -6.30
CA ALA A 150 -5.37 6.44 -4.90
C ALA A 150 -6.06 5.61 -3.80
N SER A 151 -6.82 4.57 -4.14
CA SER A 151 -7.60 3.78 -3.18
C SER A 151 -6.75 3.06 -2.14
N GLN A 152 -5.49 2.77 -2.46
CA GLN A 152 -4.52 2.15 -1.56
C GLN A 152 -4.03 3.07 -0.42
N LEU A 153 -4.13 4.39 -0.57
CA LEU A 153 -3.46 5.33 0.34
C LEU A 153 -4.00 5.21 1.78
N PRO A 154 -5.34 5.16 2.02
CA PRO A 154 -5.87 4.94 3.36
C PRO A 154 -5.40 3.63 3.99
N ARG A 155 -5.32 2.54 3.21
CA ARG A 155 -4.76 1.26 3.66
C ARG A 155 -3.29 1.38 4.06
N ALA A 156 -2.48 2.10 3.27
CA ALA A 156 -1.07 2.32 3.58
C ALA A 156 -0.89 3.08 4.91
N VAL A 157 -1.70 4.11 5.14
CA VAL A 157 -1.72 4.86 6.41
C VAL A 157 -2.15 3.95 7.56
N GLY A 158 -3.20 3.16 7.36
CA GLY A 158 -3.64 2.15 8.33
C GLY A 158 -2.56 1.14 8.69
N LEU A 159 -1.78 0.69 7.70
CA LEU A 159 -0.71 -0.28 7.90
C LEU A 159 0.44 0.35 8.70
N ALA A 160 0.82 1.59 8.36
CA ALA A 160 1.85 2.32 9.10
C ALA A 160 1.45 2.53 10.56
N PHE A 161 0.20 2.92 10.80
CA PHE A 161 -0.37 3.02 12.15
C PHE A 161 -0.36 1.67 12.89
N ALA A 162 -0.68 0.58 12.20
CA ALA A 162 -0.83 -0.73 12.81
C ALA A 162 0.52 -1.39 13.17
N ILE A 163 1.60 -1.12 12.43
CA ILE A 163 2.94 -1.66 12.73
C ILE A 163 3.43 -1.18 14.12
N ASP A 164 3.38 0.13 14.40
CA ASP A 164 3.69 0.66 15.74
C ASP A 164 2.71 0.11 16.79
N ARG A 165 1.43 -0.01 16.42
CA ARG A 165 0.41 -0.53 17.32
C ARG A 165 0.71 -1.96 17.77
N ALA A 166 1.08 -2.84 16.83
CA ALA A 166 1.42 -4.23 17.09
C ALA A 166 2.62 -4.33 18.03
N ALA A 167 3.69 -3.56 17.74
CA ALA A 167 4.88 -3.51 18.59
C ALA A 167 4.56 -3.07 20.03
N ARG A 168 3.72 -2.02 20.21
CA ARG A 168 3.33 -1.54 21.55
C ARG A 168 2.39 -2.47 22.31
N LEU A 169 1.71 -3.37 21.61
CA LEU A 169 0.84 -4.39 22.20
C LEU A 169 1.53 -5.75 22.35
N GLY A 170 2.78 -5.89 21.89
CA GLY A 170 3.52 -7.15 21.91
C GLY A 170 2.92 -8.22 21.00
N LEU A 171 2.27 -7.81 19.91
CA LEU A 171 1.64 -8.71 18.95
C LEU A 171 2.60 -9.04 17.81
N GLU A 172 2.48 -10.26 17.28
CA GLU A 172 3.19 -10.64 16.07
C GLU A 172 2.71 -9.80 14.88
N CYS A 173 3.66 -9.27 14.10
CA CYS A 173 3.39 -8.53 12.89
C CYS A 173 4.25 -9.12 11.76
N PRO A 174 3.74 -9.24 10.52
CA PRO A 174 4.56 -9.69 9.38
C PRO A 174 5.72 -8.75 9.04
N TRP A 175 5.72 -7.53 9.57
CA TRP A 175 6.73 -6.52 9.31
C TRP A 175 7.47 -6.12 10.59
N PRO A 176 8.77 -5.77 10.49
CA PRO A 176 9.55 -5.25 11.61
C PRO A 176 8.92 -4.00 12.25
N PRO A 177 9.08 -3.78 13.56
CA PRO A 177 8.56 -2.59 14.25
C PRO A 177 9.06 -1.25 13.69
N ASP A 178 10.23 -1.24 13.08
CA ASP A 178 10.84 -0.06 12.46
C ASP A 178 10.56 0.04 10.96
N ALA A 179 9.67 -0.80 10.40
CA ALA A 179 9.38 -0.81 8.97
C ALA A 179 8.80 0.51 8.46
N VAL A 180 9.16 0.86 7.23
CA VAL A 180 8.62 2.03 6.52
C VAL A 180 7.60 1.56 5.50
N VAL A 181 6.37 2.06 5.55
CA VAL A 181 5.38 1.76 4.51
C VAL A 181 5.63 2.66 3.30
N LEU A 182 5.98 2.08 2.15
CA LEU A 182 6.09 2.81 0.89
C LEU A 182 4.75 2.76 0.15
N CYS A 183 4.22 3.92 -0.24
CA CYS A 183 2.95 4.01 -0.97
C CYS A 183 3.11 4.87 -2.23
N GLY A 184 3.20 4.22 -3.39
CA GLY A 184 3.29 4.85 -4.70
C GLY A 184 1.92 5.24 -5.28
N PHE A 185 1.85 6.39 -5.92
CA PHE A 185 0.70 6.88 -6.69
C PHE A 185 1.15 7.90 -7.76
N GLY A 186 0.29 8.22 -8.72
CA GLY A 186 0.58 9.20 -9.77
C GLY A 186 0.18 10.64 -9.41
N ASP A 187 0.79 11.62 -10.06
CA ASP A 187 0.52 13.05 -9.88
C ASP A 187 -0.96 13.43 -10.02
N ALA A 188 -1.63 12.96 -11.06
CA ALA A 188 -3.05 13.24 -11.25
C ALA A 188 -3.92 12.68 -10.11
N SER A 189 -3.51 11.57 -9.49
CA SER A 189 -4.20 10.95 -8.36
C SER A 189 -4.08 11.78 -7.07
N ALA A 190 -3.16 12.75 -6.99
CA ALA A 190 -3.08 13.70 -5.88
C ALA A 190 -4.38 14.51 -5.71
N ASN A 191 -5.11 14.72 -6.81
CA ASN A 191 -6.40 15.42 -6.81
C ASN A 191 -7.55 14.57 -6.28
N HIS A 192 -7.36 13.25 -6.15
CA HIS A 192 -8.40 12.36 -5.69
C HIS A 192 -8.68 12.59 -4.19
N SER A 193 -9.95 12.68 -3.81
CA SER A 193 -10.35 12.93 -2.42
C SER A 193 -9.75 11.91 -1.46
N THR A 194 -9.65 10.65 -1.88
CA THR A 194 -8.98 9.57 -1.14
C THR A 194 -7.51 9.85 -0.85
N ALA A 195 -6.76 10.41 -1.81
CA ALA A 195 -5.36 10.76 -1.61
C ALA A 195 -5.23 11.93 -0.63
N ALA A 196 -6.01 12.99 -0.85
CA ALA A 196 -6.03 14.15 0.02
C ALA A 196 -6.41 13.78 1.47
N GLY A 197 -7.44 12.96 1.64
CA GLY A 197 -7.90 12.44 2.93
C GLY A 197 -6.84 11.59 3.63
N ALA A 198 -6.23 10.62 2.93
CA ALA A 198 -5.20 9.77 3.51
C ALA A 198 -3.95 10.55 3.97
N ILE A 199 -3.45 11.47 3.13
CA ILE A 199 -2.29 12.31 3.48
C ILE A 199 -2.64 13.22 4.66
N ASN A 200 -3.85 13.78 4.69
CA ASN A 200 -4.32 14.58 5.81
C ASN A 200 -4.37 13.75 7.10
N THR A 201 -4.94 12.54 7.03
CA THR A 201 -5.04 11.63 8.17
C THR A 201 -3.68 11.24 8.71
N ALA A 202 -2.70 10.94 7.84
CA ALA A 202 -1.34 10.64 8.26
C ALA A 202 -0.71 11.83 9.00
N ALA A 203 -0.79 13.04 8.43
CA ALA A 203 -0.23 14.25 9.03
C ALA A 203 -0.90 14.60 10.37
N HIS A 204 -2.24 14.54 10.43
CA HIS A 204 -3.01 14.79 11.65
C HIS A 204 -2.71 13.75 12.74
N THR A 205 -2.68 12.46 12.38
CA THR A 205 -2.38 11.38 13.33
C THR A 205 -0.97 11.53 13.90
N ALA A 206 0.01 11.90 13.07
CA ALA A 206 1.36 12.22 13.50
C ALA A 206 1.43 13.48 14.38
N HIS A 207 0.59 14.48 14.11
CA HIS A 207 0.48 15.68 14.96
C HIS A 207 -0.02 15.34 16.38
N LEU A 208 -0.89 14.33 16.51
CA LEU A 208 -1.34 13.80 17.80
C LEU A 208 -0.29 12.93 18.52
N GLY A 209 0.93 12.82 17.98
CA GLY A 209 2.02 12.05 18.59
C GLY A 209 1.92 10.54 18.36
N VAL A 210 1.07 10.09 17.42
CA VAL A 210 0.99 8.68 17.03
C VAL A 210 1.95 8.43 15.86
N ALA A 211 2.74 7.36 15.94
CA ALA A 211 3.66 6.99 14.87
C ALA A 211 2.90 6.59 13.60
N VAL A 212 3.34 7.12 12.45
CA VAL A 212 2.82 6.78 11.12
C VAL A 212 3.99 6.77 10.13
N PRO A 213 4.86 5.74 10.16
CA PRO A 213 6.05 5.65 9.32
C PRO A 213 5.70 5.31 7.86
N VAL A 214 5.08 6.26 7.15
CA VAL A 214 4.69 6.11 5.73
C VAL A 214 5.46 7.10 4.85
N LEU A 215 6.00 6.61 3.75
CA LEU A 215 6.54 7.43 2.66
C LEU A 215 5.56 7.40 1.49
N PHE A 216 4.88 8.52 1.26
CA PHE A 216 4.08 8.72 0.05
C PHE A 216 5.01 9.06 -1.13
N VAL A 217 4.95 8.28 -2.20
CA VAL A 217 5.75 8.47 -3.40
C VAL A 217 4.83 8.88 -4.54
N CYS A 218 4.91 10.16 -4.92
CA CYS A 218 4.20 10.69 -6.08
C CYS A 218 5.10 10.53 -7.31
N GLU A 219 4.82 9.54 -8.15
CA GLU A 219 5.44 9.39 -9.47
C GLU A 219 4.79 10.39 -10.44
N ASP A 220 5.45 11.53 -10.60
CA ASP A 220 4.94 12.70 -11.31
C ASP A 220 5.50 12.77 -12.73
N ASN A 221 4.71 12.28 -13.69
CA ASN A 221 5.04 12.39 -15.12
C ASN A 221 4.36 13.60 -15.80
N GLY A 222 3.71 14.46 -15.02
CA GLY A 222 3.03 15.65 -15.50
C GLY A 222 1.73 15.40 -16.27
N ILE A 223 1.16 14.20 -16.28
CA ILE A 223 -0.08 13.92 -17.03
C ILE A 223 -0.92 12.73 -16.50
N GLY A 224 -2.18 13.01 -16.18
CA GLY A 224 -3.22 12.02 -15.87
C GLY A 224 -4.03 11.63 -17.10
N ILE A 225 -3.76 10.44 -17.66
CA ILE A 225 -4.38 9.97 -18.92
C ILE A 225 -4.09 10.96 -20.05
N SER A 226 -4.96 11.95 -20.25
CA SER A 226 -4.88 13.03 -21.24
C SER A 226 -4.89 14.44 -20.65
N VAL A 227 -4.99 14.56 -19.32
CA VAL A 227 -5.08 15.85 -18.61
C VAL A 227 -3.71 16.20 -18.02
N PRO A 228 -3.08 17.31 -18.44
CA PRO A 228 -1.80 17.74 -17.89
C PRO A 228 -1.91 18.09 -16.40
N THR A 229 -0.87 17.74 -15.64
CA THR A 229 -0.64 18.26 -14.29
C THR A 229 0.32 19.44 -14.38
N PRO A 230 -0.04 20.63 -13.87
CA PRO A 230 0.86 21.78 -13.89
C PRO A 230 2.20 21.48 -13.17
N PRO A 231 3.35 21.95 -13.69
CA PRO A 231 4.67 21.64 -13.14
C PRO A 231 4.85 21.95 -11.65
N GLU A 232 4.18 22.98 -11.15
CA GLU A 232 4.21 23.46 -9.77
C GLU A 232 3.14 22.81 -8.87
N TRP A 233 2.19 22.06 -9.45
CA TRP A 233 0.98 21.59 -8.75
C TRP A 233 1.29 20.77 -7.50
N ILE A 234 2.13 19.74 -7.63
CA ILE A 234 2.46 18.83 -6.53
C ILE A 234 3.26 19.55 -5.44
N GLU A 235 4.17 20.44 -5.83
CA GLU A 235 4.97 21.21 -4.89
C GLU A 235 4.12 22.23 -4.12
N GLN A 236 3.19 22.92 -4.79
CA GLN A 236 2.25 23.82 -4.12
C GLN A 236 1.33 23.08 -3.15
N ALA A 237 0.85 21.89 -3.53
CA ALA A 237 -0.07 21.12 -2.70
C ALA A 237 0.58 20.51 -1.44
N TYR A 238 1.85 20.10 -1.52
CA TYR A 238 2.48 19.31 -0.45
C TYR A 238 3.84 19.83 0.04
N GLY A 239 4.54 20.66 -0.74
CA GLY A 239 5.91 21.12 -0.46
C GLY A 239 6.06 21.90 0.84
N HIS A 240 5.03 22.65 1.22
CA HIS A 240 5.00 23.45 2.45
C HIS A 240 3.98 22.95 3.49
N ARG A 241 3.46 21.73 3.32
CA ARG A 241 2.39 21.21 4.19
C ARG A 241 2.93 20.92 5.59
N PRO A 242 2.40 21.57 6.66
CA PRO A 242 2.85 21.31 8.02
C PRO A 242 2.66 19.84 8.42
N GLY A 243 3.66 19.29 9.11
CA GLY A 243 3.63 17.91 9.58
C GLY A 243 3.96 16.85 8.51
N LEU A 244 4.28 17.25 7.29
CA LEU A 244 4.69 16.37 6.19
C LEU A 244 6.08 16.80 5.70
N ARG A 245 7.09 15.95 5.89
CA ARG A 245 8.43 16.24 5.35
C ARG A 245 8.39 16.00 3.84
N TYR A 246 8.78 17.01 3.06
CA TYR A 246 8.80 16.95 1.61
C TYR A 246 10.21 16.72 1.07
N PHE A 247 10.31 15.83 0.08
CA PHE A 247 11.49 15.51 -0.71
C PHE A 247 11.12 15.58 -2.19
N SER A 248 12.08 15.91 -3.05
CA SER A 248 11.88 15.88 -4.49
C SER A 248 13.13 15.43 -5.21
N ALA A 249 12.97 14.50 -6.15
CA ALA A 249 14.04 13.97 -6.98
C ALA A 249 13.64 14.00 -8.46
N ASP A 250 14.63 14.10 -9.35
CA ASP A 250 14.45 13.81 -10.77
C ASP A 250 14.72 12.32 -11.05
N GLY A 251 13.66 11.56 -11.35
CA GLY A 251 13.72 10.15 -11.72
C GLY A 251 14.50 9.86 -13.01
N CYS A 252 14.92 10.88 -13.74
CA CYS A 252 15.82 10.77 -14.90
C CYS A 252 17.30 10.91 -14.49
N ASP A 253 17.59 11.18 -13.22
CA ASP A 253 18.93 11.20 -12.63
C ASP A 253 19.01 10.12 -11.52
N LEU A 254 19.72 9.02 -11.80
CA LEU A 254 19.81 7.89 -10.87
C LEU A 254 20.48 8.27 -9.55
N LEU A 255 21.53 9.11 -9.59
CA LEU A 255 22.29 9.46 -8.38
C LEU A 255 21.46 10.35 -7.46
N ASP A 256 20.79 11.37 -8.02
CA ASP A 256 19.84 12.23 -7.29
C ASP A 256 18.73 11.38 -6.68
N THR A 257 18.12 10.50 -7.48
CA THR A 257 16.98 9.71 -7.02
C THR A 257 17.36 8.74 -5.91
N VAL A 258 18.46 8.00 -6.02
CA VAL A 258 18.89 7.07 -4.97
C VAL A 258 19.24 7.82 -3.69
N THR A 259 19.96 8.94 -3.79
CA THR A 259 20.36 9.75 -2.63
C THR A 259 19.12 10.28 -1.91
N THR A 260 18.24 10.97 -2.64
CA THR A 260 17.03 11.59 -2.08
C THR A 260 16.03 10.56 -1.57
N ALA A 261 15.86 9.43 -2.24
CA ALA A 261 15.00 8.35 -1.75
C ALA A 261 15.55 7.70 -0.48
N SER A 262 16.88 7.53 -0.38
CA SER A 262 17.54 6.99 0.81
C SER A 262 17.36 7.93 2.00
N ASP A 263 17.53 9.23 1.79
CA ASP A 263 17.27 10.25 2.81
C ASP A 263 15.80 10.26 3.26
N ALA A 264 14.86 10.11 2.32
CA ALA A 264 13.44 10.06 2.63
C ALA A 264 13.08 8.82 3.47
N VAL A 265 13.55 7.63 3.07
CA VAL A 265 13.31 6.38 3.82
C VAL A 265 13.97 6.43 5.19
N ALA A 266 15.22 6.88 5.28
CA ALA A 266 15.93 7.04 6.55
C ALA A 266 15.19 8.02 7.48
N TRP A 267 14.75 9.17 6.95
CA TRP A 267 13.99 10.15 7.73
C TRP A 267 12.70 9.56 8.29
N VAL A 268 11.90 8.87 7.47
CA VAL A 268 10.65 8.24 7.93
C VAL A 268 10.93 7.19 8.99
N ARG A 269 11.96 6.37 8.80
CA ARG A 269 12.36 5.33 9.76
C ARG A 269 12.78 5.93 11.10
N THR A 270 13.61 6.97 11.09
CA THR A 270 14.11 7.60 12.32
C THR A 270 13.03 8.38 13.04
N HIS A 271 12.20 9.14 12.32
CA HIS A 271 11.24 10.05 12.94
C HIS A 271 9.89 9.38 13.22
N GLN A 272 9.61 8.23 12.59
CA GLN A 272 8.33 7.52 12.70
C GLN A 272 7.13 8.41 12.31
N ARG A 273 7.33 9.28 11.31
CA ARG A 273 6.38 10.29 10.84
C ARG A 273 6.22 10.24 9.32
N PRO A 274 5.10 10.72 8.77
CA PRO A 274 4.86 10.67 7.34
C PRO A 274 5.78 11.62 6.58
N ALA A 275 6.22 11.19 5.41
CA ALA A 275 6.92 12.01 4.45
C ALA A 275 6.34 11.86 3.04
N PHE A 276 6.68 12.80 2.17
CA PHE A 276 6.26 12.85 0.78
C PHE A 276 7.49 12.99 -0.11
N LEU A 277 7.64 12.10 -1.08
CA LEU A 277 8.64 12.17 -2.13
C LEU A 277 7.93 12.43 -3.47
N ARG A 278 8.17 13.61 -4.04
CA ARG A 278 7.86 13.88 -5.45
C ARG A 278 8.97 13.33 -6.31
N LEU A 279 8.71 12.21 -6.98
CA LEU A 279 9.60 11.62 -7.96
C LEU A 279 9.16 12.07 -9.36
N ARG A 280 9.86 13.04 -9.95
CA ARG A 280 9.56 13.51 -11.30
C ARG A 280 9.98 12.43 -12.30
N THR A 281 9.08 12.00 -13.17
CA THR A 281 9.31 10.99 -14.21
C THR A 281 8.87 11.52 -15.57
N VAL A 282 8.91 10.66 -16.59
CA VAL A 282 8.33 10.93 -17.91
C VAL A 282 7.41 9.79 -18.31
N ARG A 283 6.63 9.95 -19.39
CA ARG A 283 5.80 8.88 -19.92
C ARG A 283 6.08 8.67 -21.40
N LEU A 284 6.83 7.62 -21.73
CA LEU A 284 7.36 7.40 -23.08
C LEU A 284 6.32 6.86 -24.08
N PHE A 285 5.24 6.27 -23.57
CA PHE A 285 4.18 5.70 -24.38
C PHE A 285 2.81 6.15 -23.87
N GLY A 286 1.78 5.91 -24.70
CA GLY A 286 0.38 6.14 -24.32
C GLY A 286 -0.01 5.48 -23.00
N HIS A 287 -1.07 6.03 -22.40
CA HIS A 287 -1.52 5.68 -21.05
C HIS A 287 -1.66 4.16 -20.85
N ALA A 288 -2.26 3.50 -21.83
CA ALA A 288 -2.42 2.04 -21.91
C ALA A 288 -2.00 1.52 -23.30
N GLY A 289 -1.90 0.20 -23.46
CA GLY A 289 -1.48 -0.43 -24.72
C GLY A 289 -2.36 -0.10 -25.94
N SER A 290 -3.65 0.18 -25.72
CA SER A 290 -4.62 0.55 -26.76
C SER A 290 -4.81 2.06 -26.94
N ASP A 291 -4.05 2.88 -26.21
CA ASP A 291 -4.24 4.33 -26.17
C ASP A 291 -3.65 5.04 -27.39
N VAL A 292 -4.33 6.11 -27.85
CA VAL A 292 -3.91 6.94 -29.00
C VAL A 292 -3.37 8.26 -28.48
N GLU A 293 -2.13 8.23 -27.99
CA GLU A 293 -1.49 9.38 -27.33
C GLU A 293 -1.43 10.66 -28.20
N SER A 294 -1.29 10.50 -29.52
CA SER A 294 -1.27 11.62 -30.46
C SER A 294 -2.59 12.38 -30.56
N ALA A 295 -3.67 11.86 -29.98
CA ALA A 295 -4.96 12.56 -29.93
C ALA A 295 -4.97 13.72 -28.92
N TYR A 296 -4.05 13.73 -27.96
CA TYR A 296 -4.04 14.72 -26.87
C TYR A 296 -2.64 15.23 -26.48
N ARG A 297 -1.55 14.62 -26.98
CA ARG A 297 -0.19 15.16 -26.84
C ARG A 297 0.38 15.55 -28.19
N ASP A 298 1.01 16.72 -28.23
CA ASP A 298 1.77 17.13 -29.41
C ASP A 298 3.11 16.36 -29.51
N ARG A 299 3.70 16.39 -30.72
CA ARG A 299 4.95 15.69 -31.01
C ARG A 299 6.14 16.26 -30.24
N ALA A 300 6.13 17.53 -29.88
CA ALA A 300 7.24 18.17 -29.18
C ALA A 300 7.30 17.72 -27.73
N ALA A 301 6.15 17.62 -27.05
CA ALA A 301 6.02 17.07 -25.71
C ALA A 301 6.48 15.61 -25.65
N ILE A 302 6.07 14.79 -26.62
CA ILE A 302 6.51 13.39 -26.72
C ILE A 302 8.04 13.31 -26.93
N ALA A 303 8.60 14.17 -27.78
CA ALA A 303 10.05 14.20 -28.02
C ALA A 303 10.85 14.69 -26.80
N ALA A 304 10.28 15.61 -26.02
CA ALA A 304 10.86 16.13 -24.78
C ALA A 304 10.93 15.05 -23.69
N ASP A 305 9.86 14.26 -23.51
CA ASP A 305 9.86 13.11 -22.60
C ASP A 305 10.92 12.09 -23.02
N LEU A 306 10.99 11.79 -24.32
CA LEU A 306 11.96 10.84 -24.85
C LEU A 306 13.42 11.29 -24.65
N ALA A 307 13.70 12.59 -24.69
CA ALA A 307 15.02 13.12 -24.41
C ALA A 307 15.44 12.91 -22.94
N ARG A 308 14.47 12.72 -22.04
CA ARG A 308 14.67 12.49 -20.61
C ARG A 308 14.51 11.01 -20.23
N ASP A 309 14.65 10.08 -21.18
CA ASP A 309 14.52 8.65 -20.89
C ASP A 309 15.48 8.20 -19.74
N PRO A 310 14.96 7.71 -18.59
CA PRO A 310 15.76 7.34 -17.43
C PRO A 310 16.70 6.15 -17.69
N VAL A 311 16.35 5.25 -18.60
CA VAL A 311 17.21 4.11 -18.98
C VAL A 311 18.43 4.64 -19.73
N THR A 312 18.21 5.54 -20.68
CA THR A 312 19.29 6.17 -21.45
C THR A 312 20.16 7.07 -20.57
N ALA A 313 19.57 7.80 -19.62
CA ALA A 313 20.29 8.62 -18.68
C ALA A 313 21.21 7.80 -17.77
N THR A 314 20.74 6.65 -17.27
CA THR A 314 21.55 5.74 -16.46
C THR A 314 22.67 5.10 -17.26
N ALA A 315 22.42 4.71 -18.51
CA ALA A 315 23.46 4.22 -19.40
C ALA A 315 24.55 5.30 -19.67
N ARG A 316 24.15 6.56 -19.88
CA ARG A 316 25.10 7.70 -19.98
C ARG A 316 25.94 7.86 -18.72
N LEU A 317 25.34 7.74 -17.54
CA LEU A 317 26.07 7.78 -16.27
C LEU A 317 27.14 6.69 -16.22
N LEU A 318 26.79 5.44 -16.54
CA LEU A 318 27.73 4.30 -16.51
C LEU A 318 28.90 4.49 -17.49
N VAL A 319 28.62 5.03 -18.69
CA VAL A 319 29.66 5.29 -19.71
C VAL A 319 30.56 6.47 -19.34
N SER A 320 29.97 7.58 -18.90
CA SER A 320 30.71 8.79 -18.51
C SER A 320 31.52 8.61 -17.23
N ALA A 321 31.10 7.71 -16.35
CA ALA A 321 31.86 7.32 -15.15
C ALA A 321 32.98 6.30 -15.44
N GLY A 322 33.07 5.78 -16.66
CA GLY A 322 34.06 4.77 -17.06
C GLY A 322 33.77 3.38 -16.50
N ILE A 323 32.54 3.10 -16.07
CA ILE A 323 32.11 1.80 -15.52
C ILE A 323 31.84 0.80 -16.64
N CYS A 324 31.26 1.27 -17.75
CA CYS A 324 31.01 0.46 -18.95
C CYS A 324 31.39 1.24 -20.20
N THR A 325 31.74 0.52 -21.25
CA THR A 325 31.81 1.05 -22.61
C THR A 325 30.42 1.06 -23.26
N PRO A 326 30.20 1.88 -24.30
CA PRO A 326 28.97 1.82 -25.10
C PRO A 326 28.63 0.41 -25.59
N ARG A 327 29.65 -0.35 -26.02
CA ARG A 327 29.49 -1.72 -26.51
C ARG A 327 29.00 -2.67 -25.42
N GLU A 328 29.50 -2.53 -24.20
CA GLU A 328 29.06 -3.35 -23.06
C GLU A 328 27.61 -3.03 -22.67
N ILE A 329 27.23 -1.74 -22.66
CA ILE A 329 25.84 -1.33 -22.41
C ILE A 329 24.89 -1.92 -23.45
N LEU A 330 25.22 -1.79 -24.75
CA LEU A 330 24.38 -2.34 -25.82
C LEU A 330 24.30 -3.87 -25.75
N GLY A 331 25.43 -4.55 -25.51
CA GLY A 331 25.45 -6.00 -25.35
C GLY A 331 24.65 -6.49 -24.15
N HIS A 332 24.69 -5.76 -23.04
CA HIS A 332 23.87 -6.04 -21.86
C HIS A 332 22.38 -5.85 -22.16
N TYR A 333 22.03 -4.74 -22.81
CA TYR A 333 20.66 -4.44 -23.21
C TYR A 333 20.09 -5.52 -24.15
N ASP A 334 20.86 -5.95 -25.16
CA ASP A 334 20.46 -7.00 -26.11
C ASP A 334 20.28 -8.36 -25.45
N ARG A 335 21.19 -8.72 -24.54
CA ARG A 335 21.08 -9.97 -23.78
C ARG A 335 19.80 -10.00 -22.94
N LEU A 336 19.50 -8.92 -22.22
CA LEU A 336 18.28 -8.81 -21.42
C LEU A 336 17.02 -8.80 -22.31
N ALA A 337 17.03 -8.10 -23.44
CA ALA A 337 15.94 -8.12 -24.41
C ALA A 337 15.66 -9.54 -24.93
N GLY A 338 16.71 -10.30 -25.25
CA GLY A 338 16.60 -11.71 -25.66
C GLY A 338 16.01 -12.60 -24.56
N GLN A 339 16.43 -12.40 -23.30
CA GLN A 339 15.86 -13.11 -22.15
C GLN A 339 14.37 -12.83 -22.00
N VAL A 340 13.96 -11.55 -22.01
CA VAL A 340 12.55 -11.18 -21.89
C VAL A 340 11.71 -11.71 -23.06
N ALA A 341 12.24 -11.69 -24.28
CA ALA A 341 11.57 -12.24 -25.45
C ALA A 341 11.34 -13.75 -25.33
N ALA A 342 12.33 -14.50 -24.84
CA ALA A 342 12.18 -15.93 -24.57
C ALA A 342 11.12 -16.19 -23.49
N THR A 343 11.17 -15.45 -22.38
CA THR A 343 10.16 -15.54 -21.32
C THR A 343 8.76 -15.23 -21.83
N ALA A 344 8.60 -14.22 -22.69
CA ALA A 344 7.32 -13.85 -23.30
C ALA A 344 6.71 -14.99 -24.14
N GLU A 345 7.54 -15.73 -24.87
CA GLU A 345 7.09 -16.91 -25.62
C GLU A 345 6.70 -18.06 -24.69
N ASP A 346 7.45 -18.28 -23.62
CA ASP A 346 7.20 -19.34 -22.65
C ASP A 346 5.88 -19.13 -21.89
N VAL A 347 5.64 -17.92 -21.35
CA VAL A 347 4.42 -17.65 -20.57
C VAL A 347 3.15 -17.78 -21.40
N CYS A 348 3.20 -17.57 -22.71
CA CYS A 348 2.04 -17.74 -23.58
C CYS A 348 1.57 -19.20 -23.70
N ARG A 349 2.42 -20.17 -23.37
CA ARG A 349 2.07 -21.60 -23.35
C ARG A 349 1.36 -22.01 -22.06
N GLU A 350 1.36 -21.13 -21.05
CA GLU A 350 0.72 -21.40 -19.77
C GLU A 350 -0.82 -21.42 -19.91
N PRO A 351 -1.50 -22.32 -19.19
CA PRO A 351 -2.95 -22.41 -19.23
C PRO A 351 -3.60 -21.16 -18.63
N LYS A 352 -4.80 -20.84 -19.13
CA LYS A 352 -5.68 -19.81 -18.58
C LYS A 352 -6.76 -20.46 -17.73
N LEU A 353 -7.48 -19.65 -16.96
CA LEU A 353 -8.70 -20.11 -16.29
C LEU A 353 -9.77 -20.45 -17.35
N GLY A 354 -10.43 -21.60 -17.19
CA GLY A 354 -11.37 -22.16 -18.16
C GLY A 354 -12.86 -22.02 -17.79
N SER A 355 -13.19 -21.50 -16.61
CA SER A 355 -14.58 -21.34 -16.16
C SER A 355 -14.80 -20.15 -15.23
N ALA A 356 -16.06 -19.70 -15.12
CA ALA A 356 -16.45 -18.66 -14.17
C ALA A 356 -16.18 -19.07 -12.72
N ASP A 357 -16.43 -20.33 -12.37
CA ASP A 357 -16.14 -20.88 -11.03
C ASP A 357 -14.65 -20.74 -10.67
N GLN A 358 -13.77 -21.04 -11.63
CA GLN A 358 -12.34 -20.86 -11.44
C GLN A 358 -12.00 -19.37 -11.26
N VAL A 359 -12.59 -18.46 -12.04
CA VAL A 359 -12.36 -17.02 -11.90
C VAL A 359 -12.80 -16.52 -10.52
N ILE A 360 -13.99 -16.87 -10.05
CA ILE A 360 -14.54 -16.33 -8.80
C ILE A 360 -14.09 -17.08 -7.55
N ALA A 361 -13.42 -18.24 -7.68
CA ALA A 361 -13.03 -19.07 -6.53
C ALA A 361 -12.37 -18.33 -5.34
N PRO A 362 -11.52 -17.30 -5.54
CA PRO A 362 -10.95 -16.56 -4.42
C PRO A 362 -11.90 -15.55 -3.75
N LEU A 363 -13.04 -15.22 -4.35
CA LEU A 363 -14.03 -14.31 -3.78
C LEU A 363 -14.81 -15.06 -2.69
N ALA A 364 -14.55 -14.70 -1.43
CA ALA A 364 -15.32 -15.12 -0.25
C ALA A 364 -15.67 -16.63 -0.19
N PRO A 365 -14.67 -17.53 -0.01
CA PRO A 365 -14.97 -18.94 0.21
C PRO A 365 -15.81 -19.13 1.47
N ALA A 366 -16.90 -19.92 1.39
CA ALA A 366 -17.71 -20.23 2.56
C ALA A 366 -16.91 -21.09 3.56
N ARG A 367 -16.69 -20.57 4.78
CA ARG A 367 -15.97 -21.26 5.87
C ARG A 367 -16.84 -21.43 7.14
N PRO A 368 -18.05 -21.99 7.03
CA PRO A 368 -18.99 -22.05 8.16
C PRO A 368 -18.42 -22.84 9.36
N GLU A 369 -17.62 -23.87 9.11
CA GLU A 369 -16.99 -24.67 10.16
C GLU A 369 -15.90 -23.89 10.90
N SER A 370 -15.04 -23.16 10.17
CA SER A 370 -14.01 -22.31 10.79
C SER A 370 -14.63 -21.18 11.61
N VAL A 371 -15.69 -20.55 11.09
CA VAL A 371 -16.44 -19.52 11.84
C VAL A 371 -17.08 -20.13 13.09
N ARG A 372 -17.71 -21.30 12.97
CA ARG A 372 -18.31 -22.00 14.12
C ARG A 372 -17.25 -22.37 15.16
N ALA A 373 -16.11 -22.89 14.73
CA ALA A 373 -15.01 -23.26 15.63
C ALA A 373 -14.47 -22.03 16.37
N ASP A 374 -14.34 -20.89 15.69
CA ASP A 374 -13.92 -19.63 16.31
C ASP A 374 -14.95 -19.06 17.29
N VAL A 375 -16.24 -19.14 16.95
CA VAL A 375 -17.34 -18.73 17.85
C VAL A 375 -17.37 -19.57 19.12
N LEU A 376 -17.11 -20.88 19.01
CA LEU A 376 -17.10 -21.81 20.15
C LEU A 376 -15.77 -21.80 20.93
N ARG A 377 -14.78 -21.01 20.49
CA ARG A 377 -13.45 -20.96 21.10
C ARG A 377 -13.46 -20.19 22.42
N SER A 378 -12.88 -20.79 23.45
CA SER A 378 -12.82 -20.25 24.82
C SER A 378 -11.51 -19.53 25.18
N GLY A 379 -10.39 -19.86 24.53
CA GLY A 379 -9.07 -19.20 24.72
C GLY A 379 -8.75 -18.23 23.57
N PRO A 380 -7.63 -17.47 23.61
CA PRO A 380 -7.22 -16.58 22.52
C PRO A 380 -6.95 -17.33 21.20
N LEU A 381 -6.90 -16.61 20.07
CA LEU A 381 -6.45 -17.19 18.80
C LEU A 381 -5.05 -17.76 18.99
N SER A 382 -4.86 -19.03 18.63
CA SER A 382 -3.50 -19.53 18.41
C SER A 382 -2.95 -18.85 17.16
N PRO A 383 -1.68 -18.40 17.14
CA PRO A 383 -1.09 -17.83 15.94
C PRO A 383 -1.33 -18.78 14.77
N ALA A 384 -1.85 -18.24 13.66
CA ALA A 384 -2.05 -19.06 12.47
C ALA A 384 -0.70 -19.72 12.11
N PRO A 385 -0.66 -21.02 11.80
CA PRO A 385 0.58 -21.64 11.36
C PRO A 385 1.09 -20.87 10.14
N ARG A 386 2.35 -20.41 10.21
CA ARG A 386 3.03 -19.77 9.07
C ARG A 386 2.86 -20.70 7.88
N ARG A 387 2.29 -20.22 6.76
CA ARG A 387 2.35 -20.96 5.50
C ARG A 387 3.84 -21.21 5.24
N PRO A 388 4.28 -22.47 5.08
CA PRO A 388 5.67 -22.76 4.84
C PRO A 388 6.01 -22.19 3.45
N ASP A 389 6.88 -21.17 3.43
CA ASP A 389 7.83 -20.84 2.36
C ASP A 389 8.50 -19.48 2.66
N ALA A 390 9.56 -19.50 3.47
CA ALA A 390 10.79 -18.70 3.34
C ALA A 390 11.71 -18.97 4.55
N PRO A 391 12.99 -19.33 4.35
CA PRO A 391 13.92 -19.62 5.43
C PRO A 391 14.45 -18.33 6.05
N HIS A 392 14.34 -18.19 7.38
CA HIS A 392 15.14 -17.22 8.12
C HIS A 392 15.92 -17.94 9.22
N GLU A 393 17.24 -17.97 9.04
CA GLU A 393 18.19 -18.40 10.04
C GLU A 393 18.15 -17.47 11.26
N ALA A 394 18.12 -18.10 12.44
CA ALA A 394 18.05 -17.43 13.73
C ALA A 394 19.42 -16.85 14.11
N GLY A 395 19.49 -15.51 14.21
CA GLY A 395 20.56 -14.81 14.92
C GLY A 395 20.10 -14.46 16.34
N GLY A 396 20.85 -14.94 17.35
CA GLY A 396 20.51 -14.80 18.76
C GLY A 396 20.62 -13.38 19.30
N HIS A 397 19.70 -13.04 20.22
CA HIS A 397 19.78 -11.84 21.04
C HIS A 397 19.97 -12.23 22.51
N ASP A 398 21.11 -11.82 23.06
CA ASP A 398 21.38 -11.83 24.49
C ASP A 398 20.48 -10.84 25.23
N ALA A 399 19.94 -11.30 26.35
CA ALA A 399 19.06 -10.58 27.24
C ALA A 399 19.82 -9.52 28.06
N VAL A 400 19.26 -8.32 28.18
CA VAL A 400 19.65 -7.37 29.22
C VAL A 400 18.43 -6.87 29.99
N SER A 401 18.56 -7.00 31.31
CA SER A 401 17.61 -6.81 32.39
C SER A 401 17.01 -5.40 32.47
N ALA A 402 15.71 -5.37 32.78
CA ALA A 402 15.00 -4.20 33.28
C ALA A 402 15.46 -3.84 34.70
N THR A 403 15.48 -2.55 35.02
CA THR A 403 15.45 -2.04 36.40
C THR A 403 14.44 -0.91 36.51
N ASP A 404 13.64 -1.01 37.57
CA ASP A 404 12.55 -0.15 37.97
C ASP A 404 12.96 1.32 38.21
N GLY A 405 12.00 2.21 37.95
CA GLY A 405 12.05 3.62 38.34
C GLY A 405 10.64 4.16 38.54
N ALA A 406 10.17 4.10 39.79
CA ALA A 406 8.93 4.70 40.25
C ALA A 406 9.02 6.24 40.25
N PHE A 407 7.96 6.93 39.82
CA PHE A 407 7.65 8.28 40.29
C PHE A 407 6.14 8.50 40.40
N ALA A 408 5.76 9.14 41.50
CA ALA A 408 4.43 9.27 42.05
C ALA A 408 3.79 10.65 41.80
N ALA A 409 2.45 10.62 41.71
CA ALA A 409 1.45 11.50 42.34
C ALA A 409 1.26 13.00 42.00
N GLY A 410 -0.03 13.33 41.75
CA GLY A 410 -0.76 14.55 42.17
C GLY A 410 -0.78 15.72 41.16
N LEU A 411 -1.85 16.47 40.86
CA LEU A 411 -3.19 16.79 41.39
C LEU A 411 -3.96 17.57 40.27
N PRO A 412 -5.15 18.19 40.46
CA PRO A 412 -6.45 17.74 40.96
C PRO A 412 -7.58 17.85 39.90
N VAL A 413 -8.72 17.20 40.17
CA VAL A 413 -9.94 17.26 39.35
C VAL A 413 -10.92 18.22 40.02
N ASP A 414 -11.35 19.25 39.31
CA ASP A 414 -12.39 20.17 39.79
C ASP A 414 -13.77 19.71 39.27
N GLY A 415 -14.73 19.64 40.19
CA GLY A 415 -16.03 19.04 39.99
C GLY A 415 -17.09 20.08 39.62
N ALA A 416 -17.77 19.86 38.50
CA ALA A 416 -19.06 20.49 38.22
C ALA A 416 -20.07 19.38 37.85
N GLN A 417 -20.93 19.06 38.82
CA GLN A 417 -22.07 18.16 38.64
C GLN A 417 -23.14 18.88 37.81
N HIS A 418 -23.61 18.23 36.74
CA HIS A 418 -24.79 18.66 35.98
C HIS A 418 -25.92 17.67 36.26
N GLU A 419 -26.94 18.11 36.99
CA GLU A 419 -28.16 17.36 37.24
C GLU A 419 -29.00 17.19 35.96
N PRO A 420 -29.60 16.02 35.72
CA PRO A 420 -30.62 15.86 34.68
C PRO A 420 -31.99 16.35 35.16
N PRO A 421 -32.86 16.86 34.27
CA PRO A 421 -34.16 17.41 34.65
C PRO A 421 -35.19 16.32 35.02
N ALA A 422 -36.13 16.75 35.86
CA ALA A 422 -37.10 15.98 36.62
C ALA A 422 -38.10 15.14 35.81
N SER A 423 -38.61 14.12 36.52
CA SER A 423 -39.58 13.10 36.12
C SER A 423 -40.85 13.65 35.46
N ALA A 424 -41.20 13.06 34.31
CA ALA A 424 -42.54 13.18 33.74
C ALA A 424 -43.51 12.21 34.45
N THR A 425 -44.69 12.75 34.74
CA THR A 425 -45.87 12.24 35.43
C THR A 425 -46.28 10.79 35.13
N ASP A 426 -46.59 10.08 36.21
CA ASP A 426 -47.13 8.74 36.30
C ASP A 426 -48.63 8.70 35.92
N HIS A 427 -48.99 7.87 34.94
CA HIS A 427 -50.38 7.50 34.64
C HIS A 427 -50.53 5.99 34.83
N PRO A 428 -51.42 5.51 35.71
CA PRO A 428 -51.53 4.09 35.99
C PRO A 428 -52.25 3.38 34.83
N ARG A 429 -51.51 2.61 34.03
CA ARG A 429 -52.10 1.57 33.18
C ARG A 429 -52.25 0.31 34.03
N SER A 430 -53.49 0.01 34.42
CA SER A 430 -53.85 -1.31 34.94
C SER A 430 -53.80 -2.33 33.80
N GLY A 431 -52.68 -3.02 33.70
CA GLY A 431 -52.53 -4.23 32.90
C GLY A 431 -51.54 -5.11 33.64
N SER A 432 -51.95 -6.35 33.94
CA SER A 432 -51.08 -7.38 34.50
C SER A 432 -49.90 -7.63 33.57
N SER A 433 -48.79 -6.91 33.79
CA SER A 433 -47.51 -7.21 33.17
C SER A 433 -46.77 -8.14 34.12
N GLU A 434 -46.56 -9.38 33.70
CA GLU A 434 -45.43 -10.16 34.21
C GLU A 434 -44.19 -9.26 34.23
N ALA A 435 -43.43 -9.32 35.32
CA ALA A 435 -42.12 -8.68 35.37
C ALA A 435 -41.29 -9.21 34.19
N PRO A 436 -40.65 -8.34 33.38
CA PRO A 436 -39.79 -8.83 32.31
C PRO A 436 -38.72 -9.74 32.94
N PRO A 437 -38.44 -10.92 32.34
CA PRO A 437 -37.50 -11.86 32.93
C PRO A 437 -36.16 -11.16 33.18
N ALA A 438 -35.56 -11.42 34.34
CA ALA A 438 -34.37 -10.74 34.90
C ALA A 438 -33.10 -10.77 34.02
N ASN A 439 -33.17 -11.33 32.80
CA ASN A 439 -32.09 -11.53 31.85
C ASN A 439 -32.31 -10.84 30.48
N ARG A 440 -33.28 -9.92 30.35
CA ARG A 440 -33.45 -9.17 29.09
C ARG A 440 -32.48 -8.00 29.03
N VAL A 441 -31.43 -8.15 28.23
CA VAL A 441 -30.52 -7.05 27.83
C VAL A 441 -31.04 -6.38 26.55
N THR A 442 -30.80 -5.07 26.43
CA THR A 442 -31.01 -4.36 25.16
C THR A 442 -30.00 -4.82 24.11
N LEU A 443 -30.29 -4.63 22.82
CA LEU A 443 -29.32 -4.94 21.75
C LEU A 443 -27.99 -4.19 21.96
N ALA A 444 -28.04 -2.93 22.42
CA ALA A 444 -26.84 -2.15 22.71
C ALA A 444 -26.00 -2.79 23.83
N GLN A 445 -26.65 -3.26 24.91
CA GLN A 445 -25.96 -3.96 26.01
C GLN A 445 -25.41 -5.32 25.56
N ALA A 446 -26.14 -6.07 24.73
CA ALA A 446 -25.66 -7.34 24.19
C ALA A 446 -24.40 -7.12 23.31
N LEU A 447 -24.42 -6.11 22.43
CA LEU A 447 -23.28 -5.75 21.60
C LEU A 447 -22.08 -5.29 22.45
N ASP A 448 -22.29 -4.43 23.46
CA ASP A 448 -21.24 -3.99 24.38
C ASP A 448 -20.60 -5.20 25.12
N GLN A 449 -21.43 -6.10 25.65
CA GLN A 449 -20.99 -7.32 26.32
C GLN A 449 -20.16 -8.21 25.40
N THR A 450 -20.64 -8.47 24.17
CA THR A 450 -19.90 -9.24 23.18
C THR A 450 -18.56 -8.58 22.81
N LEU A 451 -18.54 -7.26 22.59
CA LEU A 451 -17.29 -6.54 22.32
C LEU A 451 -16.33 -6.61 23.51
N ALA A 452 -16.83 -6.50 24.74
CA ALA A 452 -16.02 -6.63 25.95
C ALA A 452 -15.44 -8.04 26.11
N GLU A 453 -16.20 -9.08 25.78
CA GLU A 453 -15.74 -10.47 25.79
C GLU A 453 -14.64 -10.70 24.74
N LEU A 454 -14.86 -10.22 23.50
CA LEU A 454 -13.85 -10.29 22.44
C LEU A 454 -12.58 -9.52 22.83
N LEU A 455 -12.72 -8.30 23.37
CA LEU A 455 -11.59 -7.51 23.81
C LEU A 455 -10.86 -8.17 24.99
N ALA A 456 -11.55 -8.84 25.90
CA ALA A 456 -10.91 -9.56 27.00
C ALA A 456 -10.18 -10.83 26.53
N ARG A 457 -10.75 -11.54 25.56
CA ARG A 457 -10.22 -12.83 25.05
C ARG A 457 -9.05 -12.65 24.10
N ASP A 458 -9.16 -11.71 23.16
CA ASP A 458 -8.29 -11.60 21.99
C ASP A 458 -7.55 -10.25 22.02
N ALA A 459 -6.22 -10.26 22.13
CA ALA A 459 -5.41 -9.04 22.30
C ALA A 459 -5.26 -8.19 21.01
N ASP A 460 -5.53 -8.81 19.87
CA ASP A 460 -5.48 -8.30 18.50
C ASP A 460 -6.81 -7.68 18.02
N VAL A 461 -7.86 -7.67 18.86
CA VAL A 461 -9.11 -6.96 18.54
C VAL A 461 -8.97 -5.46 18.79
N LEU A 462 -9.33 -4.66 17.77
CA LEU A 462 -9.41 -3.20 17.83
C LEU A 462 -10.84 -2.74 17.58
N VAL A 463 -11.33 -1.78 18.37
CA VAL A 463 -12.66 -1.17 18.21
C VAL A 463 -12.49 0.34 18.06
N PHE A 464 -12.89 0.91 16.94
CA PHE A 464 -12.60 2.32 16.68
C PHE A 464 -13.58 2.95 15.69
N GLY A 465 -13.61 4.27 15.67
CA GLY A 465 -14.49 5.07 14.82
C GLY A 465 -14.72 6.43 15.47
N GLU A 466 -15.64 7.19 14.92
CA GLU A 466 -15.97 8.52 15.45
C GLU A 466 -16.74 8.39 16.76
N ASP A 467 -16.27 9.06 17.81
CA ASP A 467 -16.83 9.02 19.17
C ASP A 467 -16.82 7.64 19.87
N VAL A 468 -16.27 6.60 19.24
CA VAL A 468 -16.27 5.21 19.73
C VAL A 468 -15.46 5.04 21.02
N GLY A 469 -14.38 5.81 21.19
CA GLY A 469 -13.45 5.70 22.29
C GLY A 469 -13.98 6.33 23.57
N ARG A 470 -14.02 7.67 23.65
CA ARG A 470 -14.36 8.37 24.91
C ARG A 470 -15.87 8.37 25.22
N LYS A 471 -16.68 8.66 24.21
CA LYS A 471 -18.14 8.81 24.35
C LYS A 471 -18.86 7.46 24.35
N GLY A 472 -18.36 6.50 23.57
CA GLY A 472 -18.93 5.16 23.46
C GLY A 472 -19.82 4.99 22.23
N GLY A 473 -19.58 5.76 21.17
CA GLY A 473 -20.42 5.83 19.97
C GLY A 473 -21.67 6.68 20.17
N VAL A 474 -22.39 6.96 19.09
CA VAL A 474 -23.59 7.83 19.11
C VAL A 474 -24.69 7.29 20.02
N TYR A 475 -24.87 5.96 20.06
CA TYR A 475 -25.86 5.29 20.90
C TYR A 475 -25.29 4.69 22.19
N GLY A 476 -24.02 4.97 22.52
CA GLY A 476 -23.39 4.49 23.75
C GLY A 476 -23.07 2.98 23.76
N VAL A 477 -23.01 2.33 22.59
CA VAL A 477 -22.76 0.87 22.47
C VAL A 477 -21.36 0.47 22.93
N THR A 478 -20.37 1.35 22.86
CA THR A 478 -18.99 1.06 23.29
C THR A 478 -18.61 1.77 24.59
N LYS A 479 -19.61 2.22 25.37
CA LYS A 479 -19.41 3.05 26.55
C LYS A 479 -18.62 2.28 27.62
N GLY A 480 -17.49 2.85 28.04
CA GLY A 480 -16.63 2.26 29.07
C GLY A 480 -15.62 1.23 28.56
N LEU A 481 -15.70 0.78 27.30
CA LEU A 481 -14.73 -0.16 26.73
C LEU A 481 -13.31 0.42 26.71
N ARG A 482 -13.14 1.69 26.35
CA ARG A 482 -11.82 2.36 26.40
C ARG A 482 -11.24 2.43 27.81
N GLN A 483 -12.07 2.62 28.83
CA GLN A 483 -11.61 2.66 30.22
C GLN A 483 -11.13 1.28 30.68
N ARG A 484 -11.80 0.21 30.23
CA ARG A 484 -11.44 -1.19 30.56
C ARG A 484 -10.24 -1.71 29.77
N PHE A 485 -10.16 -1.45 28.47
CA PHE A 485 -9.20 -2.08 27.55
C PHE A 485 -8.12 -1.14 27.01
N GLY A 486 -8.19 0.14 27.39
CA GLY A 486 -7.19 1.15 27.09
C GLY A 486 -7.33 1.78 25.71
N ALA A 487 -6.75 2.97 25.58
CA ALA A 487 -6.80 3.79 24.36
C ALA A 487 -6.00 3.23 23.18
N ARG A 488 -5.27 2.12 23.35
CA ARG A 488 -4.60 1.44 22.24
C ARG A 488 -5.50 0.47 21.50
N ARG A 489 -6.57 0.01 22.14
CA ARG A 489 -7.49 -1.00 21.59
C ARG A 489 -8.88 -0.44 21.33
N VAL A 490 -9.29 0.58 22.07
CA VAL A 490 -10.55 1.30 21.84
C VAL A 490 -10.28 2.79 21.72
N PHE A 491 -10.45 3.34 20.52
CA PHE A 491 -10.00 4.72 20.22
C PHE A 491 -10.90 5.46 19.23
N ASP A 492 -10.80 6.78 19.29
CA ASP A 492 -11.51 7.69 18.39
C ASP A 492 -10.66 7.93 17.12
N THR A 493 -11.31 7.98 15.96
CA THR A 493 -10.69 8.32 14.67
C THR A 493 -10.96 9.76 14.26
N LEU A 494 -10.30 10.20 13.19
CA LEU A 494 -10.67 11.44 12.48
C LEU A 494 -12.06 11.28 11.83
N LEU A 495 -12.73 12.41 11.59
CA LEU A 495 -14.01 12.52 10.88
C LEU A 495 -13.80 12.32 9.37
N ASP A 496 -13.48 11.09 8.98
CA ASP A 496 -13.31 10.66 7.60
C ASP A 496 -13.51 9.15 7.50
N GLU A 497 -14.63 8.72 6.91
CA GLU A 497 -14.96 7.31 6.77
C GLU A 497 -13.93 6.55 5.93
N GLN A 498 -13.29 7.21 4.95
CA GLN A 498 -12.24 6.57 4.14
C GLN A 498 -11.04 6.20 5.01
N SER A 499 -10.67 7.07 5.94
CA SER A 499 -9.60 6.83 6.90
C SER A 499 -9.96 5.76 7.93
N ILE A 500 -11.23 5.70 8.38
CA ILE A 500 -11.70 4.63 9.28
C ILE A 500 -11.53 3.27 8.60
N LEU A 501 -12.07 3.12 7.39
CA LEU A 501 -11.99 1.87 6.66
C LEU A 501 -10.56 1.57 6.19
N GLY A 502 -9.78 2.57 5.79
CA GLY A 502 -8.35 2.45 5.50
C GLY A 502 -7.53 1.96 6.70
N THR A 503 -7.84 2.46 7.90
CA THR A 503 -7.21 2.00 9.14
C THR A 503 -7.51 0.54 9.40
N ALA A 504 -8.78 0.12 9.24
CA ALA A 504 -9.14 -1.29 9.31
C ALA A 504 -8.37 -2.11 8.27
N LEU A 505 -8.31 -1.60 7.04
CA LEU A 505 -7.64 -2.25 5.91
C LEU A 505 -6.17 -2.54 6.16
N GLY A 506 -5.46 -1.56 6.72
CA GLY A 506 -4.05 -1.72 7.07
C GLY A 506 -3.83 -2.54 8.34
N ALA A 507 -4.70 -2.41 9.34
CA ALA A 507 -4.61 -3.18 10.58
C ALA A 507 -4.79 -4.69 10.33
N GLY A 508 -5.72 -5.09 9.47
CA GLY A 508 -5.90 -6.50 9.13
C GLY A 508 -4.70 -7.10 8.40
N LEU A 509 -3.99 -6.32 7.58
CA LEU A 509 -2.72 -6.76 7.00
C LEU A 509 -1.66 -7.02 8.08
N ALA A 510 -1.63 -6.18 9.13
CA ALA A 510 -0.72 -6.30 10.26
C ALA A 510 -1.10 -7.40 11.27
N GLY A 511 -2.19 -8.13 11.03
CA GLY A 511 -2.62 -9.25 11.88
C GLY A 511 -3.68 -8.91 12.93
N PHE A 512 -4.25 -7.70 12.91
CA PHE A 512 -5.35 -7.34 13.82
C PHE A 512 -6.71 -7.85 13.32
N VAL A 513 -7.67 -7.94 14.26
CA VAL A 513 -9.10 -8.04 13.97
C VAL A 513 -9.75 -6.67 14.21
N PRO A 514 -9.83 -5.82 13.18
CA PRO A 514 -10.42 -4.48 13.31
C PRO A 514 -11.95 -4.53 13.27
N ILE A 515 -12.58 -3.80 14.19
CA ILE A 515 -14.03 -3.55 14.25
C ILE A 515 -14.22 -2.02 14.11
N PRO A 516 -14.18 -1.50 12.87
CA PRO A 516 -14.51 -0.10 12.61
C PRO A 516 -16.01 0.14 12.79
N GLU A 517 -16.38 1.27 13.41
CA GLU A 517 -17.74 1.78 13.48
C GLU A 517 -17.87 3.05 12.64
N ILE A 518 -18.82 3.06 11.71
CA ILE A 518 -19.24 4.27 10.98
C ILE A 518 -20.46 4.85 11.68
N GLN A 519 -20.41 6.15 11.96
CA GLN A 519 -21.37 6.82 12.83
C GLN A 519 -22.83 6.68 12.38
N TYR A 520 -23.08 6.80 11.08
CA TYR A 520 -24.39 6.57 10.47
C TYR A 520 -24.25 5.82 9.15
N LEU A 521 -25.18 4.90 8.85
CA LEU A 521 -25.20 4.14 7.59
C LEU A 521 -25.10 5.04 6.35
N ALA A 522 -25.70 6.22 6.38
CA ALA A 522 -25.65 7.18 5.27
C ALA A 522 -24.22 7.59 4.89
N TYR A 523 -23.29 7.61 5.85
CA TYR A 523 -21.91 8.05 5.63
C TYR A 523 -21.02 6.94 5.06
N LEU A 524 -21.47 5.69 5.08
CA LEU A 524 -20.77 4.57 4.44
C LEU A 524 -20.47 4.85 2.96
N HIS A 525 -21.38 5.55 2.28
CA HIS A 525 -21.24 5.85 0.86
C HIS A 525 -20.03 6.74 0.55
N ASN A 526 -19.55 7.54 1.52
CA ASN A 526 -18.34 8.36 1.37
C ASN A 526 -17.07 7.50 1.24
N ALA A 527 -17.10 6.26 1.73
CA ALA A 527 -15.95 5.38 1.80
C ALA A 527 -16.18 4.02 1.12
N LEU A 528 -17.21 3.92 0.28
CA LEU A 528 -17.60 2.66 -0.34
C LEU A 528 -16.49 2.01 -1.17
N ASP A 529 -15.61 2.81 -1.78
CA ASP A 529 -14.47 2.29 -2.54
C ASP A 529 -13.44 1.56 -1.66
N GLN A 530 -13.33 1.88 -0.37
CA GLN A 530 -12.50 1.09 0.56
C GLN A 530 -13.08 -0.32 0.78
N LEU A 531 -14.39 -0.51 0.63
CA LEU A 531 -15.00 -1.85 0.70
C LEU A 531 -15.02 -2.53 -0.65
N ARG A 532 -15.65 -1.90 -1.64
CA ARG A 532 -15.88 -2.45 -2.97
C ARG A 532 -14.58 -2.58 -3.76
N GLY A 533 -13.79 -1.52 -3.74
CA GLY A 533 -12.52 -1.46 -4.46
C GLY A 533 -11.45 -2.22 -3.72
N GLU A 534 -11.27 -1.98 -2.43
CA GLU A 534 -10.10 -2.49 -1.71
C GLU A 534 -10.34 -3.78 -0.91
N ALA A 535 -11.33 -3.81 0.00
CA ALA A 535 -11.52 -4.97 0.89
C ALA A 535 -11.97 -6.23 0.13
N ALA A 536 -13.02 -6.10 -0.69
CA ALA A 536 -13.69 -7.22 -1.34
C ALA A 536 -12.85 -7.88 -2.44
N THR A 537 -11.88 -7.17 -3.02
CA THR A 537 -11.12 -7.63 -4.17
C THR A 537 -9.71 -8.13 -3.82
N LEU A 538 -9.22 -7.88 -2.60
CA LEU A 538 -7.85 -8.23 -2.24
C LEU A 538 -7.60 -9.74 -2.36
N SER A 539 -8.57 -10.59 -1.99
CA SER A 539 -8.46 -12.05 -2.17
C SER A 539 -8.43 -12.44 -3.66
N PHE A 540 -9.13 -11.69 -4.51
CA PHE A 540 -9.13 -11.87 -5.96
C PHE A 540 -7.78 -11.53 -6.59
N PHE A 541 -7.16 -10.43 -6.14
CA PHE A 541 -5.85 -9.98 -6.65
C PHE A 541 -4.65 -10.69 -6.01
N SER A 542 -4.88 -11.51 -4.98
CA SER A 542 -3.82 -12.25 -4.29
C SER A 542 -4.04 -13.77 -4.26
N ALA A 543 -5.07 -14.29 -4.95
CA ALA A 543 -5.48 -15.69 -4.87
C ALA A 543 -5.59 -16.21 -3.42
N GLY A 544 -6.07 -15.34 -2.51
CA GLY A 544 -6.17 -15.64 -1.07
C GLY A 544 -4.83 -15.83 -0.35
N ARG A 545 -3.73 -15.30 -0.89
CA ARG A 545 -2.40 -15.31 -0.25
C ARG A 545 -2.21 -14.20 0.76
N LEU A 546 -2.82 -13.04 0.51
CA LEU A 546 -2.90 -11.98 1.51
C LEU A 546 -4.20 -12.12 2.29
N PRO A 547 -4.20 -11.81 3.59
CA PRO A 547 -5.44 -11.78 4.35
C PRO A 547 -6.35 -10.75 3.70
N SER A 548 -7.43 -11.21 3.07
CA SER A 548 -8.59 -10.35 2.86
C SER A 548 -9.16 -10.08 4.23
N ILE A 549 -9.55 -8.84 4.45
CA ILE A 549 -10.15 -8.49 5.71
C ILE A 549 -11.54 -9.09 5.76
N ASP A 550 -11.68 -10.10 6.60
CA ASP A 550 -12.95 -10.53 7.19
C ASP A 550 -13.28 -9.61 8.39
N SER A 551 -13.13 -8.28 8.24
CA SER A 551 -13.47 -7.33 9.31
C SER A 551 -14.97 -7.33 9.52
N LEU A 552 -15.38 -7.36 10.78
CA LEU A 552 -16.74 -7.00 11.15
C LEU A 552 -16.88 -5.47 11.06
N LEU A 553 -17.34 -4.97 9.92
CA LEU A 553 -17.76 -3.58 9.79
C LEU A 553 -19.05 -3.37 10.57
N ARG A 554 -19.02 -2.51 11.60
CA ARG A 554 -20.21 -2.11 12.33
C ARG A 554 -20.77 -0.83 11.72
N LEU A 555 -21.99 -0.93 11.19
CA LEU A 555 -22.74 0.20 10.65
C LEU A 555 -23.82 0.57 11.63
N THR A 556 -23.76 1.80 12.12
CA THR A 556 -24.77 2.33 13.00
C THR A 556 -25.94 2.85 12.14
N ALA A 557 -27.08 2.16 12.16
CA ALA A 557 -28.30 2.58 11.47
C ALA A 557 -29.39 2.94 12.50
N ALA A 558 -29.94 4.14 12.42
CA ALA A 558 -31.20 4.46 13.09
C ALA A 558 -32.28 4.75 12.07
N ALA A 559 -33.39 4.03 12.17
CA ALA A 559 -34.67 4.54 11.71
C ALA A 559 -35.17 5.49 12.79
N ALA A 560 -35.13 6.80 12.53
CA ALA A 560 -35.82 7.79 13.37
C ALA A 560 -37.34 7.70 13.11
N GLY A 561 -37.93 6.54 13.40
CA GLY A 561 -39.38 6.36 13.46
C GLY A 561 -39.82 6.59 14.89
N ARG A 562 -40.20 7.84 15.23
CA ARG A 562 -41.12 8.03 16.36
C ARG A 562 -42.45 7.40 15.93
N HIS A 563 -42.64 6.10 16.20
CA HIS A 563 -43.98 5.59 16.37
C HIS A 563 -44.54 6.28 17.62
N ARG A 564 -45.21 7.42 17.41
CA ARG A 564 -46.27 7.82 18.33
C ARG A 564 -47.32 6.69 18.28
N PRO A 565 -47.83 6.29 19.45
CA PRO A 565 -48.59 5.06 19.64
C PRO A 565 -49.83 4.96 18.76
#